data_AF-A0A382QXU9-F1
#
_entry.id   AF-A0A382QXU9-F1
#
_cell.length_a   1.000
_cell.length_b   1.000
_cell.length_c   1.000
_cell.angle_alpha   90.00
_cell.angle_beta   90.00
_cell.angle_gamma   90.00
#
_symmetry.space_group_name_H-M   'P 1'
#
loop_
_entity.id
_entity.type
_entity.pdbx_description
1 polymer ?
#
loop_
_entity_poly.entity_id
_entity_poly.type
_entity_poly.pdbx_seq_one_letter_code
_entity_poly.pdbx_strand_id
1 'polypeptide(L)'
;MPILNKNKGQYIQRFLLKWYEKNKRKLPWRNLGSNNRTNAYYVLVSEFMLQQTTVNTVTKRFNEFIELWPSIDRLSRISENRILRFWSGLGYYARATNLLKAAKIIKKNFNSKIPNTYEDLIILPGI
;
A
#
# COMPACT_ATOMS: atom_id res chain seq x y z
N MET A 1 29.27 -3.33 20.77
CA MET A 1 28.40 -3.71 19.63
C MET A 1 29.26 -4.36 18.56
N PRO A 2 29.00 -5.60 18.14
CA PRO A 2 29.84 -6.24 17.12
C PRO A 2 29.52 -5.64 15.76
N ILE A 3 30.57 -5.17 15.10
CA ILE A 3 30.56 -4.71 13.71
C ILE A 3 30.10 -5.90 12.87
N LEU A 4 28.87 -5.83 12.35
CA LEU A 4 28.43 -6.77 11.32
C LEU A 4 29.44 -6.70 10.17
N ASN A 5 30.16 -7.81 9.97
CA ASN A 5 31.21 -7.94 8.98
C ASN A 5 30.65 -7.53 7.61
N LYS A 6 31.12 -6.40 7.07
CA LYS A 6 30.52 -5.68 5.90
C LYS A 6 30.24 -6.60 4.71
N ASN A 7 31.07 -7.65 4.55
CA ASN A 7 30.96 -8.69 3.52
C ASN A 7 29.73 -9.60 3.69
N LYS A 8 29.31 -9.90 4.92
CA LYS A 8 28.14 -10.75 5.19
C LYS A 8 26.83 -10.05 4.83
N GLY A 9 26.71 -8.75 5.14
CA GLY A 9 25.54 -7.94 4.79
C GLY A 9 25.32 -7.84 3.28
N GLN A 10 26.40 -7.55 2.54
CA GLN A 10 26.36 -7.50 1.08
C GLN A 10 26.02 -8.86 0.45
N TYR A 11 26.55 -9.95 1.00
CA TYR A 11 26.21 -11.30 0.56
C TYR A 11 24.72 -11.60 0.74
N ILE A 12 24.16 -11.34 1.92
CA ILE A 12 22.74 -11.56 2.21
C ILE A 12 21.86 -10.75 1.26
N GLN A 13 22.18 -9.46 1.07
CA GLN A 13 21.44 -8.60 0.15
C GLN A 13 21.43 -9.16 -1.27
N ARG A 14 22.60 -9.50 -1.83
CA ARG A 14 22.72 -10.05 -3.19
C ARG A 14 21.97 -11.37 -3.32
N PHE A 15 22.08 -12.24 -2.32
CA PHE A 15 21.39 -13.52 -2.30
C PHE A 15 19.88 -13.35 -2.31
N LEU A 16 19.33 -12.51 -1.42
CA LEU A 16 17.89 -12.24 -1.32
C LEU A 16 17.34 -11.59 -2.59
N LEU A 17 18.07 -10.64 -3.19
CA LEU A 17 17.65 -10.00 -4.44
C LEU A 17 17.60 -11.01 -5.59
N LYS A 18 18.63 -11.84 -5.77
CA LYS A 18 18.64 -12.90 -6.79
C LYS A 18 17.52 -13.92 -6.58
N TRP A 19 17.24 -14.29 -5.33
CA TRP A 19 16.11 -15.17 -5.03
C TRP A 19 14.78 -14.51 -5.36
N TYR A 20 14.59 -13.23 -5.01
CA TYR A 20 13.36 -12.50 -5.27
C TYR A 20 13.09 -12.33 -6.78
N GLU A 21 14.10 -12.04 -7.57
CA GLU A 21 13.99 -11.94 -9.04
C GLU A 21 13.39 -13.21 -9.65
N LYS A 22 13.81 -14.39 -9.17
CA LYS A 22 13.37 -15.69 -9.67
C LYS A 22 12.06 -16.19 -9.05
N ASN A 23 11.79 -15.86 -7.78
CA ASN A 23 10.75 -16.51 -6.99
C ASN A 23 9.61 -15.57 -6.55
N LYS A 24 9.63 -14.28 -6.90
CA LYS A 24 8.57 -13.34 -6.50
C LYS A 24 7.20 -13.79 -7.01
N ARG A 25 6.22 -13.79 -6.10
CA ARG A 25 4.80 -13.98 -6.46
C ARG A 25 4.30 -12.80 -7.30
N LYS A 26 3.47 -13.10 -8.30
CA LYS A 26 2.68 -12.12 -9.05
C LYS A 26 1.53 -11.65 -8.17
N LEU A 27 1.56 -10.38 -7.77
CA LEU A 27 0.54 -9.76 -6.93
C LEU A 27 0.07 -8.47 -7.61
N PRO A 28 -1.24 -8.16 -7.63
CA PRO A 28 -1.77 -7.07 -8.46
C PRO A 28 -1.24 -5.69 -8.05
N TRP A 29 -1.00 -5.47 -6.76
CA TRP A 29 -0.40 -4.23 -6.25
C TRP A 29 1.12 -4.10 -6.51
N ARG A 30 1.79 -5.18 -6.91
CA ARG A 30 3.20 -5.15 -7.35
C ARG A 30 3.32 -4.89 -8.86
N ASN A 31 2.21 -4.76 -9.59
CA ASN A 31 2.27 -4.45 -11.01
C ASN A 31 2.90 -3.07 -11.20
N LEU A 32 3.94 -3.04 -12.02
CA LEU A 32 4.62 -1.81 -12.42
C LEU A 32 3.72 -1.13 -13.45
N GLY A 33 3.44 0.16 -13.25
CA GLY A 33 2.71 0.95 -14.24
C GLY A 33 3.53 1.14 -15.52
N SER A 34 3.01 1.89 -16.49
CA SER A 34 3.61 2.10 -17.83
C SER A 34 5.07 2.59 -17.81
N ASN A 35 5.53 3.19 -16.71
CA ASN A 35 6.88 3.70 -16.54
C ASN A 35 7.81 2.74 -15.75
N ASN A 36 7.46 1.45 -15.67
CA ASN A 36 8.18 0.44 -14.91
C ASN A 36 8.38 0.81 -13.42
N ARG A 37 7.47 1.60 -12.86
CA ARG A 37 7.49 2.04 -11.45
C ARG A 37 6.24 1.55 -10.73
N THR A 38 6.42 1.18 -9.47
CA THR A 38 5.31 0.80 -8.59
C THR A 38 4.40 1.99 -8.36
N ASN A 39 3.09 1.79 -8.53
CA ASN A 39 2.11 2.83 -8.29
C ASN A 39 1.96 3.06 -6.77
N ALA A 40 2.35 4.23 -6.26
CA ALA A 40 2.29 4.56 -4.84
C ALA A 40 0.87 4.41 -4.24
N TYR A 41 -0.17 4.68 -5.03
CA TYR A 41 -1.55 4.51 -4.59
C TYR A 41 -1.90 3.03 -4.40
N TYR A 42 -1.40 2.17 -5.29
CA TYR A 42 -1.63 0.73 -5.20
C TYR A 42 -0.91 0.15 -3.99
N VAL A 43 0.32 0.60 -3.73
CA VAL A 43 1.07 0.25 -2.52
C VAL A 43 0.28 0.64 -1.29
N LEU A 44 -0.10 1.92 -1.16
CA LEU A 44 -0.85 2.43 -0.01
C LEU A 44 -2.11 1.60 0.27
N VAL A 45 -2.97 1.42 -0.73
CA VAL A 45 -4.21 0.64 -0.57
C VAL A 45 -3.91 -0.81 -0.17
N SER A 46 -2.93 -1.45 -0.82
CA SER A 46 -2.59 -2.84 -0.52
C SER A 46 -2.04 -3.02 0.89
N GLU A 47 -1.21 -2.10 1.40
CA GLU A 47 -0.66 -2.17 2.75
C GLU A 47 -1.77 -2.03 3.81
N PHE A 48 -2.69 -1.06 3.64
CA PHE A 48 -3.87 -0.95 4.51
C PHE A 48 -4.72 -2.23 4.49
N MET A 49 -4.92 -2.84 3.33
CA MET A 49 -5.69 -4.09 3.22
C MET A 49 -4.96 -5.29 3.81
N LEU A 50 -3.63 -5.37 3.71
CA LEU A 50 -2.82 -6.50 4.18
C LEU A 50 -2.60 -6.49 5.69
N GLN A 51 -2.78 -5.36 6.37
CA GLN A 51 -2.78 -5.31 7.84
C GLN A 51 -3.78 -6.33 8.42
N GLN A 52 -3.29 -7.37 9.10
CA GLN A 52 -4.12 -8.40 9.73
C GLN A 52 -5.11 -9.09 8.75
N THR A 53 -4.74 -9.26 7.47
CA THR A 53 -5.54 -9.98 6.46
C THR A 53 -4.62 -10.81 5.56
N THR A 54 -5.12 -11.91 4.98
CA THR A 54 -4.30 -12.79 4.12
C THR A 54 -4.19 -12.26 2.68
N VAL A 55 -3.06 -12.59 2.02
CA VAL A 55 -2.80 -12.22 0.62
C VAL A 55 -3.91 -12.71 -0.33
N ASN A 56 -4.45 -13.90 -0.10
CA ASN A 56 -5.49 -14.48 -0.96
C ASN A 56 -6.78 -13.64 -0.92
N THR A 57 -7.21 -13.24 0.28
CA THR A 57 -8.37 -12.36 0.46
C THR A 57 -8.14 -10.99 -0.17
N VAL A 58 -6.98 -10.37 0.11
CA VAL A 58 -6.66 -9.04 -0.42
C VAL A 58 -6.56 -9.04 -1.94
N THR A 59 -6.01 -10.09 -2.57
CA THR A 59 -5.89 -10.16 -4.04
C THR A 59 -7.23 -9.96 -4.76
N LYS A 60 -8.32 -10.56 -4.25
CA LYS A 60 -9.66 -10.40 -4.83
C LYS A 60 -10.19 -8.99 -4.60
N ARG A 61 -10.17 -8.55 -3.33
CA ARG A 61 -10.74 -7.26 -2.91
C ARG A 61 -9.97 -6.06 -3.48
N PHE A 62 -8.68 -6.18 -3.68
CA PHE A 62 -7.84 -5.11 -4.21
C PHE A 62 -8.24 -4.72 -5.64
N ASN A 63 -8.45 -5.70 -6.52
CA ASN A 63 -8.85 -5.42 -7.91
C ASN A 63 -10.18 -4.67 -7.97
N GLU A 64 -11.19 -5.14 -7.24
CA GLU A 64 -12.49 -4.46 -7.14
C GLU A 64 -12.37 -3.03 -6.59
N PHE A 65 -11.51 -2.82 -5.58
CA PHE A 65 -11.31 -1.50 -4.97
C PHE A 65 -10.71 -0.50 -5.96
N ILE A 66 -9.70 -0.93 -6.72
CA ILE A 66 -9.01 -0.08 -7.70
C ILE A 66 -9.92 0.24 -8.89
N GLU A 67 -10.79 -0.68 -9.30
CA GLU A 67 -11.82 -0.40 -10.32
C GLU A 67 -12.80 0.68 -9.86
N LEU A 68 -13.26 0.62 -8.60
CA LEU A 68 -14.19 1.59 -8.04
C LEU A 68 -13.55 2.95 -7.76
N TRP A 69 -12.31 2.94 -7.24
CA TRP A 69 -11.57 4.12 -6.82
C TRP A 69 -10.13 4.03 -7.36
N PRO A 70 -9.90 4.42 -8.63
CA PRO A 70 -8.60 4.24 -9.27
C PRO A 70 -7.52 5.24 -8.83
N SER A 71 -7.87 6.23 -8.00
CA SER A 71 -6.93 7.27 -7.55
C SER A 71 -7.29 7.83 -6.17
N ILE A 72 -6.30 8.48 -5.52
CA ILE A 72 -6.51 9.29 -4.30
C ILE A 72 -7.64 10.30 -4.49
N ASP A 73 -7.71 10.92 -5.67
CA ASP A 73 -8.73 11.91 -6.00
C ASP A 73 -10.15 11.34 -6.00
N ARG A 74 -10.32 10.11 -6.50
CA ARG A 74 -11.61 9.40 -6.47
C ARG A 74 -11.94 8.91 -5.07
N LEU A 75 -10.96 8.32 -4.38
CA LEU A 75 -11.11 7.78 -3.03
C LEU A 75 -11.47 8.87 -2.02
N SER A 76 -10.75 9.99 -2.01
CA SER A 76 -10.94 11.10 -1.05
C SER A 76 -12.33 11.75 -1.09
N ARG A 77 -13.08 11.58 -2.18
CA ARG A 77 -14.42 12.18 -2.38
C ARG A 77 -15.56 11.32 -1.85
N ILE A 78 -15.31 10.08 -1.42
CA ILE A 78 -16.39 9.20 -0.97
C ILE A 78 -16.76 9.45 0.49
N SER A 79 -17.98 9.04 0.83
CA SER A 79 -18.44 9.00 2.21
C SER A 79 -17.85 7.81 2.95
N GLU A 80 -17.76 7.92 4.28
CA GLU A 80 -17.29 6.85 5.15
C GLU A 80 -18.16 5.59 5.02
N ASN A 81 -19.49 5.76 4.93
CA ASN A 81 -20.42 4.65 4.70
C ASN A 81 -20.09 3.85 3.43
N ARG A 82 -19.62 4.53 2.37
CA ARG A 82 -19.30 3.86 1.09
C ARG A 82 -18.06 2.99 1.23
N ILE A 83 -17.01 3.46 1.91
CA ILE A 83 -15.80 2.66 2.12
C ILE A 83 -16.05 1.52 3.12
N LEU A 84 -16.81 1.76 4.19
CA LEU A 84 -17.16 0.74 5.18
C LEU A 84 -17.98 -0.39 4.56
N ARG A 85 -18.95 -0.06 3.68
CA ARG A 85 -19.73 -1.06 2.95
C ARG A 85 -18.84 -1.94 2.06
N PHE A 86 -17.86 -1.34 1.38
CA PHE A 86 -16.88 -2.12 0.62
C PHE A 86 -15.99 -2.97 1.53
N TRP A 87 -15.61 -2.45 2.70
CA TRP A 87 -14.70 -3.14 3.62
C TRP A 87 -15.35 -4.30 4.40
N SER A 88 -16.66 -4.51 4.21
CA SER A 88 -17.37 -5.61 4.86
C SER A 88 -16.70 -6.96 4.55
N GLY A 89 -16.45 -7.75 5.59
CA GLY A 89 -15.75 -9.04 5.48
C GLY A 89 -14.22 -8.98 5.47
N LEU A 90 -13.59 -7.80 5.40
CA LEU A 90 -12.13 -7.65 5.54
C LEU A 90 -11.65 -7.55 7.00
N GLY A 91 -12.55 -7.28 7.94
CA GLY A 91 -12.22 -7.10 9.37
C GLY A 91 -11.49 -5.78 9.67
N TYR A 92 -11.37 -5.41 10.95
CA TYR A 92 -10.70 -4.18 11.41
C TYR A 92 -11.08 -2.92 10.61
N TYR A 93 -12.35 -2.50 10.70
CA TYR A 93 -12.92 -1.38 9.94
C TYR A 93 -12.21 -0.03 10.14
N ALA A 94 -11.48 0.15 11.25
CA ALA A 94 -10.64 1.32 11.47
C ALA A 94 -9.61 1.53 10.34
N ARG A 95 -9.15 0.47 9.68
CA ARG A 95 -8.24 0.56 8.53
C ARG A 95 -8.90 1.25 7.34
N ALA A 96 -10.17 0.93 7.08
CA ALA A 96 -10.94 1.57 6.01
C ALA A 96 -11.10 3.07 6.26
N THR A 97 -11.51 3.43 7.49
CA THR A 97 -11.74 4.83 7.85
C THR A 97 -10.44 5.62 7.87
N ASN A 98 -9.34 5.03 8.36
CA ASN A 98 -8.01 5.62 8.32
C ASN A 98 -7.48 5.79 6.90
N LEU A 99 -7.63 4.80 6.01
CA LEU A 99 -7.28 4.93 4.59
C LEU A 99 -8.03 6.10 3.93
N LEU A 100 -9.33 6.24 4.20
CA LEU A 100 -10.12 7.36 3.66
C LEU A 100 -9.67 8.72 4.24
N LYS A 101 -9.37 8.78 5.54
CA LYS A 101 -8.84 9.99 6.19
C LYS A 101 -7.47 10.38 5.61
N ALA A 102 -6.57 9.42 5.47
CA ALA A 102 -5.28 9.61 4.83
C ALA A 102 -5.44 10.11 3.39
N ALA A 103 -6.31 9.50 2.59
CA ALA A 103 -6.59 9.95 1.22
C ALA A 103 -7.13 11.39 1.17
N LYS A 104 -7.98 11.80 2.12
CA LYS A 104 -8.47 13.18 2.24
C LYS A 104 -7.35 14.17 2.59
N ILE A 105 -6.45 13.79 3.50
CA ILE A 105 -5.27 14.60 3.85
C ILE A 105 -4.32 14.72 2.65
N ILE A 106 -4.02 13.62 1.96
CA ILE A 106 -3.17 13.60 0.76
C ILE A 106 -3.76 14.50 -0.32
N LYS A 107 -5.08 14.43 -0.57
CA LYS A 107 -5.74 15.33 -1.51
C LYS A 107 -5.55 16.79 -1.12
N LYS A 108 -5.84 17.14 0.14
CA LYS A 108 -5.87 18.53 0.62
C LYS A 108 -4.46 19.14 0.70
N ASN A 109 -3.52 18.44 1.32
CA ASN A 109 -2.23 18.98 1.70
C ASN A 109 -1.12 18.70 0.67
N PHE A 110 -1.31 17.67 -0.16
CA PHE A 110 -0.30 17.20 -1.11
C PHE A 110 -0.82 17.13 -2.56
N ASN A 111 -1.93 17.81 -2.86
CA ASN A 111 -2.53 17.89 -4.19
C ASN A 111 -2.70 16.51 -4.86
N SER A 112 -3.26 15.55 -4.11
CA SER A 112 -3.49 14.16 -4.50
C SER A 112 -2.23 13.34 -4.81
N LYS A 113 -1.02 13.87 -4.53
CA LYS A 113 0.24 13.14 -4.65
C LYS A 113 0.62 12.54 -3.30
N ILE A 114 0.84 11.24 -3.26
CA ILE A 114 1.29 10.57 -2.04
C ILE A 114 2.68 11.14 -1.65
N PRO A 115 2.88 11.55 -0.39
CA PRO A 115 4.16 12.06 0.06
C PRO A 115 5.28 11.02 -0.12
N ASN A 116 6.49 11.49 -0.36
CA ASN A 116 7.65 10.63 -0.64
C ASN A 116 8.76 10.72 0.43
N THR A 117 8.49 11.42 1.53
CA THR A 117 9.37 11.50 2.71
C THR A 117 8.80 10.61 3.82
N TYR A 118 9.66 10.17 4.73
CA TYR A 118 9.22 9.36 5.87
C TYR A 118 8.36 10.20 6.82
N GLU A 119 8.78 11.43 7.06
CA GLU A 119 8.19 12.39 7.99
C GLU A 119 6.75 12.74 7.59
N ASP A 120 6.49 12.93 6.29
CA ASP A 120 5.15 13.24 5.80
C ASP A 120 4.23 12.00 5.75
N LEU A 121 4.81 10.80 5.64
CA LEU A 121 4.04 9.55 5.62
C LEU A 121 3.57 9.15 7.02
N ILE A 122 4.44 9.24 8.04
CA ILE A 122 4.15 8.76 9.39
C ILE A 122 3.06 9.58 10.11
N ILE A 123 2.76 10.79 9.63
CA ILE A 123 1.66 11.62 10.15
C ILE A 123 0.29 11.23 9.57
N LEU A 124 0.23 10.39 8.54
CA LEU A 124 -1.03 9.98 7.93
C LEU A 124 -1.75 8.96 8.82
N PRO A 125 -3.08 9.10 9.02
CA PRO A 125 -3.83 8.19 9.88
C PRO A 125 -3.67 6.72 9.44
N GLY A 126 -3.21 5.87 10.36
CA GLY A 126 -3.08 4.43 10.13
C GLY A 126 -1.81 3.98 9.40
N ILE A 127 -0.87 4.90 9.17
CA ILE A 127 0.52 4.61 8.78
C ILE A 127 1.40 4.63 10.03
#